data_AF-A0A920U3X8-F1
#
_entry.id   AF-A0A920U3X8-F1
#
_cell.length_a   1.000
_cell.length_b   1.000
_cell.length_c   1.000
_cell.angle_alpha   90.00
_cell.angle_beta   90.00
_cell.angle_gamma   90.00
#
_symmetry.space_group_name_H-M   'P 1'
#
loop_
_entity.id
_entity.type
_entity.pdbx_description
1 polymer ?
#
loop_
_entity_poly.entity_id
_entity_poly.type
_entity_poly.pdbx_seq_one_letter_code
_entity_poly.pdbx_strand_id
1 'polypeptide(L)'
;MAARSSKKQIFMADFEEAVDRVIAGPNEEPRINPREKEMTAYHEAGHAWSPGPRIRRPSTQDIYSSAWANGWTHGLVPEEDRYLWTKNQFAHRMAVTMGGRVASRLFSTK
;
A
#
# COMPACT_ATOMS: atom_id res chain seq x y z
N MET A 1 4.98 0.08 18.88
CA MET A 1 6.42 0.28 18.56
C MET A 1 7.15 1.15 19.58
N ALA A 2 6.47 2.12 20.19
CA ALA A 2 6.89 2.92 21.36
C ALA A 2 7.99 2.33 22.27
N ALA A 3 7.81 1.12 22.83
CA ALA A 3 8.80 0.52 23.73
C ALA A 3 10.16 0.22 23.05
N ARG A 4 10.17 -0.21 21.78
CA ARG A 4 11.40 -0.41 21.00
C ARG A 4 12.12 0.91 20.70
N SER A 5 11.36 1.99 20.57
CA SER A 5 11.87 3.35 20.37
C SER A 5 12.10 4.10 21.69
N SER A 6 12.05 3.42 22.84
CA SER A 6 12.20 4.03 24.18
C SER A 6 11.29 5.23 24.45
N LYS A 7 10.09 5.27 23.83
CA LYS A 7 9.10 6.33 24.06
C LYS A 7 8.43 6.14 25.41
N LYS A 8 8.19 7.24 26.12
CA LYS A 8 7.48 7.25 27.43
C LYS A 8 5.97 7.19 27.30
N GLN A 9 5.42 7.46 26.12
CA GLN A 9 3.99 7.43 25.83
C GLN A 9 3.77 6.79 24.45
N ILE A 10 2.60 6.19 24.27
CA ILE A 10 2.19 5.53 23.03
C ILE A 10 1.32 6.52 22.24
N PHE A 11 1.66 6.74 20.97
CA PHE A 11 0.91 7.61 20.06
C PHE A 11 0.22 6.80 18.95
N MET A 12 -0.72 7.42 18.22
CA MET A 12 -1.45 6.74 17.14
C MET A 12 -0.51 6.13 16.08
N ALA A 13 0.58 6.82 15.75
CA ALA A 13 1.61 6.30 14.84
C ALA A 13 2.22 4.97 15.31
N ASP A 14 2.35 4.74 16.62
CA ASP A 14 2.87 3.47 17.15
C ASP A 14 1.88 2.31 16.98
N PHE A 15 0.59 2.60 16.87
CA PHE A 15 -0.47 1.63 16.54
C PHE A 15 -0.52 1.36 15.04
N GLU A 16 -0.44 2.40 14.20
CA GLU A 16 -0.38 2.26 12.73
C GLU A 16 0.81 1.39 12.32
N GLU A 17 2.01 1.67 12.84
CA GLU A 17 3.21 0.87 12.57
C GLU A 17 3.09 -0.58 13.08
N ALA A 18 2.36 -0.80 14.18
CA ALA A 18 2.12 -2.14 14.70
C ALA A 18 1.14 -2.93 13.81
N VAL A 19 0.09 -2.30 13.32
CA VAL A 19 -0.87 -2.90 12.38
C VAL A 19 -0.18 -3.27 11.08
N ASP A 20 0.60 -2.35 10.51
CA ASP A 20 1.36 -2.58 9.28
C ASP A 20 2.29 -3.78 9.44
N ARG A 21 2.97 -3.89 10.58
CA ARG A 21 3.87 -5.01 10.87
C ARG A 21 3.16 -6.35 11.03
N VAL A 22 1.94 -6.37 11.53
CA VAL A 22 1.13 -7.60 11.66
C VAL A 22 0.63 -8.05 10.29
N ILE A 23 0.22 -7.13 9.43
CA ILE A 23 -0.37 -7.43 8.12
C ILE A 23 0.72 -7.77 7.09
N ALA A 24 1.72 -6.90 6.94
CA ALA A 24 2.74 -7.01 5.90
C ALA A 24 4.01 -7.73 6.38
N GLY A 25 4.25 -7.80 7.70
CA GLY A 25 5.49 -8.28 8.28
C GLY A 25 6.48 -7.14 8.60
N PRO A 26 7.71 -7.45 9.00
CA PRO A 26 8.71 -6.42 9.29
C PRO A 26 9.03 -5.60 8.05
N ASN A 27 8.97 -4.26 8.17
CA ASN A 27 9.45 -3.34 7.15
C ASN A 27 10.98 -3.25 7.22
N GLU A 28 11.65 -3.60 6.13
CA GLU A 28 13.09 -3.45 5.96
C GLU A 28 13.40 -2.44 4.85
N GLU A 29 14.57 -1.81 4.92
CA GLU A 29 15.05 -0.99 3.81
C GLU A 29 15.25 -1.88 2.58
N PRO A 30 14.58 -1.57 1.46
CA PRO A 30 14.65 -2.40 0.27
C PRO A 30 16.07 -2.34 -0.34
N ARG A 31 16.68 -3.51 -0.55
CA ARG A 31 17.95 -3.65 -1.27
C ARG A 31 17.72 -3.64 -2.79
N ILE A 32 17.26 -2.50 -3.30
CA ILE A 32 16.92 -2.31 -4.71
C ILE A 32 17.78 -1.21 -5.35
N ASN A 33 18.06 -1.34 -6.64
CA ASN A 33 18.81 -0.32 -7.38
C ASN A 33 17.95 0.93 -7.66
N PRO A 34 18.54 2.08 -8.05
CA PRO A 34 17.77 3.31 -8.29
C PRO A 34 16.63 3.16 -9.29
N ARG A 35 16.83 2.37 -10.35
CA ARG A 35 15.83 2.11 -11.39
C ARG A 35 14.66 1.28 -10.85
N GLU A 36 14.95 0.26 -10.05
CA GLU A 36 13.93 -0.57 -9.38
C GLU A 36 13.13 0.26 -8.37
N LYS A 37 13.79 1.17 -7.64
CA LYS A 37 13.13 2.11 -6.73
C LYS A 37 12.16 3.02 -7.47
N GLU A 38 12.58 3.58 -8.60
CA GLU A 38 11.73 4.42 -9.45
C GLU A 38 10.55 3.62 -10.02
N MET A 39 10.80 2.43 -10.57
CA MET A 39 9.73 1.55 -11.06
C MET A 39 8.71 1.17 -9.98
N THR A 40 9.18 0.92 -8.76
CA THR A 40 8.35 0.59 -7.60
C THR A 40 7.51 1.80 -7.18
N ALA A 41 8.09 3.00 -7.17
CA ALA A 41 7.35 4.23 -6.91
C ALA A 41 6.17 4.42 -7.89
N TYR A 42 6.41 4.20 -9.18
CA TYR A 42 5.34 4.25 -10.19
C TYR A 42 4.31 3.14 -10.04
N HIS A 43 4.74 1.95 -9.61
CA HIS A 43 3.83 0.83 -9.33
C HIS A 43 2.84 1.17 -8.20
N GLU A 44 3.35 1.64 -7.07
CA GLU A 44 2.52 2.01 -5.92
C GLU A 44 1.65 3.23 -6.23
N ALA A 45 2.18 4.22 -6.96
CA ALA A 45 1.40 5.35 -7.45
C ALA A 45 0.22 4.90 -8.35
N GLY A 46 0.43 3.85 -9.16
CA GLY A 46 -0.63 3.26 -9.99
C GLY A 46 -1.75 2.61 -9.18
N HIS A 47 -1.43 1.93 -8.08
CA HIS A 47 -2.45 1.43 -7.16
C HIS A 47 -3.22 2.56 -6.49
N ALA A 48 -2.53 3.63 -6.12
CA ALA A 48 -3.12 4.76 -5.42
C ALA A 48 -4.00 5.68 -6.28
N TRP A 49 -3.71 5.79 -7.58
CA TRP A 49 -4.38 6.72 -8.49
C TRP A 49 -5.78 6.28 -8.94
N SER A 50 -6.28 5.12 -8.48
CA SER A 50 -7.51 4.53 -9.04
C SER A 50 -8.75 5.43 -8.88
N PRO A 51 -9.46 5.74 -9.98
CA PRO A 51 -10.67 6.54 -9.94
C PRO A 51 -11.85 5.71 -9.42
N GLY A 52 -12.42 6.11 -8.28
CA GLY A 52 -13.73 5.61 -7.84
C GLY A 52 -14.20 6.22 -6.52
N PRO A 53 -15.51 6.22 -6.26
CA PRO A 53 -16.07 6.80 -5.06
C PRO A 53 -15.72 5.94 -3.84
N ARG A 54 -14.98 6.54 -2.89
CA ARG A 54 -14.78 6.02 -1.53
C ARG A 54 -13.91 4.76 -1.41
N ILE A 55 -12.71 4.83 -1.97
CA ILE A 55 -11.58 4.18 -1.32
C ILE A 55 -10.81 5.27 -0.59
N ARG A 56 -10.61 5.09 0.72
CA ARG A 56 -9.73 5.93 1.53
C ARG A 56 -8.43 6.14 0.76
N ARG A 57 -8.03 7.39 0.51
CA ARG A 57 -6.68 7.68 -0.01
C ARG A 57 -5.71 6.83 0.83
N PRO A 58 -4.78 6.09 0.20
CA PRO A 58 -3.84 5.29 0.96
C PRO A 58 -3.20 6.18 2.01
N SER A 59 -3.32 5.83 3.30
CA SER A 59 -2.80 6.66 4.39
C SER A 59 -1.28 6.73 4.39
N THR A 60 -0.66 5.78 3.70
CA THR A 60 0.79 5.58 3.63
C THR A 60 1.09 5.02 2.25
N GLN A 61 2.00 5.66 1.52
CA GLN A 61 2.52 5.22 0.22
C GLN A 61 4.03 5.12 0.34
N ASP A 62 4.48 4.18 1.16
CA ASP A 62 5.90 4.06 1.44
C ASP A 62 6.47 2.84 0.72
N ILE A 63 7.61 3.05 0.08
CA ILE A 63 8.39 2.00 -0.59
C ILE A 63 9.22 1.30 0.50
N TYR A 64 8.72 0.17 1.01
CA TYR A 64 9.41 -0.68 1.97
C TYR A 64 9.44 -2.13 1.48
N SER A 65 10.47 -2.88 1.85
CA SER A 65 10.50 -4.32 1.59
C SER A 65 9.82 -5.07 2.73
N SER A 66 8.86 -5.90 2.39
CA SER A 66 8.20 -6.87 3.25
C SER A 66 8.42 -8.28 2.67
N ALA A 67 8.14 -9.32 3.45
CA ALA A 67 8.30 -10.70 2.99
C ALA A 67 7.49 -11.04 1.71
N TRP A 68 6.49 -10.23 1.39
CA TRP A 68 5.53 -10.48 0.30
C TRP A 68 5.56 -9.44 -0.83
N ALA A 69 6.12 -8.25 -0.60
CA ALA A 69 6.13 -7.15 -1.58
C ALA A 69 7.14 -6.04 -1.23
N ASN A 70 7.53 -5.24 -2.22
CA ASN A 70 8.42 -4.08 -2.08
C ASN A 70 7.66 -2.72 -1.98
N GLY A 71 6.38 -2.77 -1.60
CA GLY A 71 5.49 -1.62 -1.44
C GLY A 71 4.12 -2.09 -0.92
N TRP A 72 3.36 -1.18 -0.31
CA TRP A 72 2.03 -1.48 0.24
C TRP A 72 1.08 -0.29 0.13
N THR A 73 -0.13 -0.53 -0.38
CA THR A 73 -1.17 0.48 -0.56
C THR A 73 -2.46 0.09 0.20
N HIS A 74 -2.82 0.86 1.24
CA HIS A 74 -3.97 0.63 2.16
C HIS A 74 -5.39 0.82 1.58
N GLY A 75 -5.59 0.76 0.26
CA GLY A 75 -6.83 1.18 -0.39
C GLY A 75 -8.01 0.18 -0.34
N LEU A 76 -7.78 -1.10 -0.02
CA LEU A 76 -8.81 -2.14 -0.24
C LEU A 76 -9.56 -2.61 1.01
N VAL A 77 -9.37 -1.92 2.14
CA VAL A 77 -10.03 -2.26 3.42
C VAL A 77 -11.44 -1.67 3.45
N PRO A 78 -12.50 -2.50 3.55
CA PRO A 78 -13.87 -2.02 3.70
C PRO A 78 -14.08 -1.28 5.04
N GLU A 79 -14.96 -0.28 5.07
CA GLU A 79 -15.35 0.42 6.33
C GLU A 79 -16.21 -0.44 7.27
N GLU A 80 -16.85 -1.47 6.73
CA GLU A 80 -17.72 -2.39 7.45
C GLU A 80 -17.41 -3.81 6.99
N ASP A 81 -17.55 -4.79 7.88
CA ASP A 81 -17.48 -6.20 7.52
C ASP A 81 -18.63 -6.53 6.54
N ARG A 82 -18.26 -6.91 5.32
CA ARG A 82 -19.22 -7.17 4.22
C ARG A 82 -19.11 -8.61 3.77
N TYR A 83 -20.27 -9.28 3.75
CA TYR A 83 -20.40 -10.64 3.21
C TYR A 83 -20.68 -10.66 1.70
N LEU A 84 -21.22 -9.58 1.14
CA LEU A 84 -21.61 -9.48 -0.27
C LEU A 84 -21.03 -8.23 -0.93
N TRP A 85 -20.72 -8.37 -2.22
CA TRP A 85 -20.08 -7.34 -3.03
C TRP A 85 -20.88 -7.14 -4.33
N THR A 86 -21.09 -5.88 -4.70
CA THR A 86 -21.72 -5.53 -5.98
C THR A 86 -20.73 -5.68 -7.13
N LYS A 87 -21.24 -5.87 -8.36
CA LYS A 87 -20.41 -5.92 -9.59
C LYS A 87 -19.50 -4.71 -9.74
N ASN A 88 -20.01 -3.51 -9.42
CA ASN A 88 -19.22 -2.27 -9.52
C ASN A 88 -18.08 -2.22 -8.50
N GLN A 89 -18.28 -2.73 -7.29
CA GLN A 89 -17.21 -2.80 -6.29
C GLN A 89 -16.14 -3.81 -6.70
N PHE A 90 -16.51 -4.97 -7.27
CA PHE A 90 -15.53 -5.89 -7.84
C PHE A 90 -14.75 -5.28 -9.01
N ALA A 91 -15.44 -4.59 -9.93
CA ALA A 91 -14.79 -3.89 -11.03
C ALA A 91 -13.80 -2.84 -10.53
N HIS A 92 -14.16 -2.08 -9.50
CA HIS A 92 -13.28 -1.09 -8.89
C HIS A 92 -12.07 -1.74 -8.20
N ARG A 93 -12.28 -2.83 -7.45
CA ARG A 93 -11.19 -3.59 -6.83
C ARG A 93 -10.21 -4.14 -7.86
N MET A 94 -10.71 -4.69 -8.97
CA MET A 94 -9.86 -5.12 -10.09
C MET A 94 -9.08 -3.94 -10.68
N ALA A 95 -9.70 -2.78 -10.88
CA ALA A 95 -9.03 -1.59 -11.41
C ALA A 95 -7.89 -1.12 -10.49
N VAL A 96 -8.11 -1.06 -9.17
CA VAL A 96 -7.06 -0.72 -8.17
C VAL A 96 -5.91 -1.72 -8.24
N THR A 97 -6.19 -3.03 -8.22
CA THR A 97 -5.15 -4.08 -8.26
C THR A 97 -4.38 -4.09 -9.58
N MET A 98 -5.00 -3.72 -10.70
CA MET A 98 -4.31 -3.65 -12.00
C MET A 98 -3.57 -2.32 -12.22
N GLY A 99 -3.89 -1.28 -11.45
CA GLY A 99 -3.36 0.08 -11.63
C GLY A 99 -1.83 0.14 -11.59
N GLY A 100 -1.19 -0.56 -10.64
CA GLY A 100 0.27 -0.59 -10.54
C GLY A 100 0.96 -1.17 -11.78
N ARG A 101 0.42 -2.26 -12.35
CA ARG A 101 0.97 -2.85 -13.58
C ARG A 101 0.87 -1.91 -14.78
N VAL A 102 -0.25 -1.21 -14.91
CA VAL A 102 -0.48 -0.23 -16.00
C VAL A 102 0.49 0.94 -15.86
N ALA A 103 0.62 1.51 -14.65
CA ALA A 103 1.51 2.63 -14.38
C ALA A 103 2.98 2.30 -14.68
N SER A 104 3.47 1.15 -14.18
CA SER A 104 4.85 0.70 -14.48
C SER A 104 5.07 0.49 -15.98
N ARG A 105 4.06 -0.01 -16.71
CA ARG A 105 4.17 -0.23 -18.17
C ARG A 105 4.28 1.09 -18.93
N LEU A 106 3.45 2.08 -18.60
CA LEU A 106 3.48 3.41 -19.24
C LEU A 106 4.82 4.12 -19.03
N PHE A 107 5.41 3.99 -17.84
CA PHE A 107 6.73 4.52 -17.54
C PHE A 107 7.83 3.82 -18.35
N SER A 108 7.84 2.48 -18.37
CA SER A 108 8.87 1.70 -19.07
C SER A 108 8.83 1.80 -20.60
N THR A 109 7.77 2.34 -21.19
CA THR A 109 7.63 2.56 -22.64
C THR A 109 8.13 3.92 -23.12
N LYS A 110 8.63 4.77 -22.21
CA LYS A 110 9.38 5.99 -22.56
C LYS A 110 10.87 5.67 -22.66
#